data_AF-A0A5M7QTE7-F1
#
_entry.id   AF-A0A5M7QTE7-F1
#
_cell.length_a   1.000
_cell.length_b   1.000
_cell.length_c   1.000
_cell.angle_alpha   90.00
_cell.angle_beta   90.00
_cell.angle_gamma   90.00
#
_symmetry.space_group_name_H-M   'P 1'
#
loop_
_entity.id
_entity.type
_entity.pdbx_description
1 polymer ?
#
loop_
_entity_poly.entity_id
_entity_poly.type
_entity_poly.pdbx_seq_one_letter_code
_entity_poly.pdbx_strand_id
1 'polypeptide(L)' 'MFGFDKLITPRIISALYIITVALLAVAAVLTFFTRGFNAAGLLLLIMALFARIFFECIMVSFKNNEYLRRIAESLEKQSH' A
#
# COMPACT_ATOMS: atom_id res chain seq x y z
N MET A 1 11.80 -26.60 -0.40
CA MET A 1 11.24 -25.46 0.34
C MET A 1 10.52 -24.58 -0.68
N PHE A 2 9.20 -24.40 -0.55
CA PHE A 2 8.43 -23.54 -1.44
C PHE A 2 9.07 -22.15 -1.45
N GLY A 3 9.56 -21.72 -2.62
CA GLY A 3 10.34 -20.51 -2.80
C GLY A 3 9.54 -19.27 -2.42
N PHE A 4 9.89 -18.70 -1.26
CA PHE A 4 9.58 -17.31 -0.88
C PHE A 4 10.51 -16.31 -1.59
N ASP A 5 11.21 -16.70 -2.66
CA ASP A 5 12.18 -15.88 -3.39
C ASP A 5 11.57 -14.79 -4.29
N LYS A 6 10.26 -14.79 -4.44
CA LYS A 6 9.55 -13.62 -4.93
C LYS A 6 8.50 -13.29 -3.88
N LEU A 7 8.81 -12.27 -3.09
CA LEU A 7 7.82 -11.46 -2.39
C LEU A 7 6.80 -10.96 -3.44
N ILE A 8 5.83 -11.79 -3.78
CA ILE A 8 4.65 -11.45 -4.58
C ILE A 8 3.84 -10.39 -3.82
N THR A 9 3.90 -10.43 -2.49
CA THR A 9 3.19 -9.57 -1.54
C THR A 9 3.34 -8.06 -1.81
N PRO A 10 4.54 -7.45 -1.92
CA PRO A 10 4.70 -6.02 -2.22
C PRO A 10 4.14 -5.62 -3.60
N ARG A 11 4.21 -6.49 -4.61
CA ARG A 11 3.60 -6.23 -5.93
C ARG A 11 2.07 -6.25 -5.86
N ILE A 12 1.49 -7.21 -5.15
CA ILE A 12 0.04 -7.28 -4.91
C ILE A 12 -0.43 -6.04 -4.15
N ILE A 13 0.28 -5.64 -3.08
CA ILE A 13 -0.06 -4.46 -2.27
C ILE A 13 0.00 -3.19 -3.11
N SER A 14 1.00 -3.05 -3.98
CA SER A 14 1.11 -1.91 -4.88
C SER A 14 -0.04 -1.85 -5.89
N ALA A 15 -0.46 -2.99 -6.45
CA ALA A 15 -1.63 -3.05 -7.32
C ALA A 15 -2.93 -2.70 -6.57
N LEU A 16 -3.13 -3.25 -5.38
CA LEU A 16 -4.28 -2.93 -4.51
C LEU A 16 -4.31 -1.46 -4.12
N TYR A 17 -3.16 -0.85 -3.83
CA TYR A 17 -3.05 0.58 -3.55
C TYR A 17 -3.59 1.42 -4.71
N ILE A 18 -3.10 1.18 -5.93
CA ILE A 18 -3.53 1.93 -7.13
C ILE A 18 -5.03 1.74 -7.37
N ILE A 19 -5.52 0.50 -7.29
CA ILE A 19 -6.94 0.20 -7.48
C ILE A 19 -7.79 0.90 -6.43
N THR A 20 -7.40 0.83 -5.15
CA THR A 20 -8.17 1.44 -4.05
C THR A 20 -8.23 2.96 -4.18
N VAL A 21 -7.10 3.62 -4.47
CA VAL A 21 -7.07 5.07 -4.67
C VAL A 21 -7.88 5.48 -5.90
N ALA A 22 -7.77 4.75 -7.01
CA ALA A 22 -8.55 5.01 -8.20
C ALA A 22 -10.06 4.88 -7.95
N LEU A 23 -10.49 3.82 -7.26
CA LEU A 23 -11.91 3.62 -6.91
C LEU A 23 -12.44 4.74 -6.01
N LEU A 24 -11.67 5.15 -5.00
CA LEU A 24 -12.06 6.25 -4.11
C LEU A 24 -12.14 7.59 -4.85
N ALA A 25 -11.20 7.85 -5.77
CA ALA A 25 -11.21 9.04 -6.60
C ALA A 25 -12.41 9.07 -7.55
N VAL A 26 -12.70 7.97 -8.26
CA VAL A 26 -13.87 7.86 -9.14
C VAL A 26 -15.16 8.01 -8.33
N ALA A 27 -15.27 7.37 -7.16
CA ALA A 27 -16.43 7.50 -6.29
C ALA A 27 -16.64 8.95 -5.81
N ALA A 28 -15.57 9.67 -5.46
CA ALA A 28 -15.65 11.08 -5.09
C ALA A 28 -16.15 11.94 -6.26
N VAL A 29 -15.60 11.73 -7.47
CA VAL A 29 -16.03 12.44 -8.68
C VAL A 29 -17.50 12.18 -8.98
N LEU A 30 -17.94 10.91 -9.01
CA LEU A 30 -19.34 10.56 -9.24
C LEU A 30 -20.28 11.17 -8.19
N THR A 31 -19.84 11.22 -6.93
CA THR A 31 -20.62 11.84 -5.85
C THR A 31 -20.80 13.33 -6.07
N PHE A 32 -19.75 14.04 -6.51
CA PHE A 32 -19.85 15.46 -6.83
C PHE A 32 -20.71 15.75 -8.06
N PHE A 33 -20.66 14.90 -9.09
CA PHE A 33 -21.51 15.06 -10.28
C PHE A 33 -22.99 14.81 -9.97
N THR A 34 -23.31 13.84 -9.12
CA THR A 34 -24.70 13.46 -8.84
C THR A 34 -25.37 14.31 -7.77
N ARG A 35 -24.61 14.79 -6.79
CA ARG A 35 -25.16 15.45 -5.59
C ARG A 35 -24.54 16.83 -5.32
N GLY A 36 -23.71 17.35 -6.23
CA GLY A 36 -22.96 18.58 -6.03
C GLY A 36 -21.87 18.46 -4.97
N PHE A 37 -21.23 19.58 -4.62
CA PHE A 37 -20.21 19.62 -3.58
C PHE A 37 -20.85 19.33 -2.21
N ASN A 38 -20.54 18.16 -1.65
CA ASN A 38 -21.16 17.70 -0.41
C ASN A 38 -20.13 17.02 0.53
N ALA A 39 -20.54 16.84 1.78
CA ALA A 39 -19.69 16.23 2.81
C ALA A 39 -19.28 14.78 2.46
N ALA A 40 -20.12 14.03 1.75
CA ALA A 40 -19.82 12.66 1.33
C ALA A 40 -18.64 12.60 0.33
N GLY A 41 -18.64 13.48 -0.69
CA GLY A 41 -17.53 13.55 -1.64
C GLY A 41 -16.24 14.04 -0.98
N LEU A 42 -16.32 14.99 -0.05
CA LEU A 42 -15.16 15.43 0.74
C LEU A 42 -14.60 14.30 1.61
N LEU A 43 -15.47 13.52 2.25
CA LEU A 43 -15.08 12.35 3.05
C LEU A 43 -14.36 11.31 2.20
N LEU A 44 -14.82 11.03 0.98
CA LEU A 44 -14.17 10.09 0.07
C LEU A 44 -12.75 10.54 -0.32
N LEU A 45 -12.53 11.84 -0.52
CA LEU A 45 -11.20 12.39 -0.76
C LEU A 45 -10.29 12.25 0.47
N ILE A 46 -10.81 12.52 1.66
CA ILE A 46 -10.07 12.32 2.92
C ILE A 46 -9.71 10.82 3.08
N MET A 47 -10.65 9.92 2.81
CA MET A 47 -10.39 8.48 2.84
C MET A 47 -9.34 8.05 1.82
N ALA A 48 -9.28 8.67 0.64
CA ALA A 48 -8.23 8.41 -0.34
C ALA A 48 -6.83 8.82 0.19
N LEU A 49 -6.74 9.93 0.92
CA LEU A 49 -5.49 10.33 1.60
C LEU A 49 -5.09 9.33 2.69
N PHE A 50 -6.04 8.91 3.53
CA PHE A 50 -5.78 7.90 4.55
C PHE A 50 -5.36 6.56 3.95
N ALA A 51 -6.01 6.12 2.87
CA ALA A 51 -5.62 4.91 2.15
C ALA A 51 -4.17 5.01 1.66
N ARG A 52 -3.75 6.16 1.13
CA ARG A 52 -2.36 6.37 0.72
C ARG A 52 -1.37 6.21 1.87
N ILE A 53 -1.63 6.90 2.98
CA ILE A 53 -0.76 6.80 4.18
C ILE A 53 -0.69 5.35 4.65
N PHE A 54 -1.84 4.67 4.73
CA PHE A 54 -1.92 3.28 5.17
C PHE A 54 -1.12 2.31 4.28
N PHE A 55 -1.29 2.40 2.95
CA PHE A 55 -0.56 1.55 2.01
C PHE A 55 0.94 1.86 1.98
N GLU A 56 1.35 3.13 2.12
CA GLU A 56 2.76 3.52 2.26
C GLU A 56 3.36 2.92 3.53
N CYS A 57 2.66 2.99 4.68
CA CYS A 57 3.10 2.36 5.92
C CYS A 57 3.30 0.85 5.78
N ILE A 58 2.34 0.14 5.17
CA ILE A 58 2.45 -1.31 4.92
C ILE A 58 3.69 -1.60 4.07
N MET A 59 3.91 -0.85 2.99
CA MET A 59 5.05 -1.07 2.10
C MET A 59 6.39 -0.83 2.83
N VAL A 60 6.47 0.17 3.70
CA VAL A 60 7.65 0.42 4.53
C VAL A 60 7.89 -0.74 5.51
N SER A 61 6.85 -1.29 6.15
CA SER A 61 7.00 -2.46 7.03
C SER A 61 7.54 -3.68 6.30
N PHE A 62 7.07 -3.95 5.07
CA PHE A 62 7.62 -5.04 4.26
C PHE A 62 9.09 -4.82 3.89
N LYS A 63 9.45 -3.60 3.50
CA LYS A 63 10.86 -3.26 3.23
C LYS A 63 11.72 -3.46 4.48
N ASN A 64 11.26 -3.03 5.66
CA ASN A 64 11.98 -3.21 6.91
C ASN A 64 12.21 -4.69 7.25
N ASN A 65 11.21 -5.54 7.04
CA ASN A 65 11.36 -6.99 7.22
C ASN A 65 12.40 -7.57 6.26
N GLU A 66 12.42 -7.11 5.00
CA GLU A 66 13.44 -7.54 4.03
C GLU A 66 14.85 -7.07 4.42
N TYR A 67 14.98 -5.84 4.91
CA TYR A 67 16.26 -5.32 5.42
C TYR A 67 16.78 -6.14 6.60
N LEU A 68 15.93 -6.46 7.59
CA LEU A 68 16.30 -7.31 8.72
C LEU A 68 16.76 -8.69 8.25
N ARG A 69 16.06 -9.28 7.27
CA ARG A 69 16.46 -10.56 6.67
C ARG A 69 17.85 -10.49 6.02
N ARG A 70 18.12 -9.45 5.23
CA ARG A 70 19.43 -9.25 4.59
C ARG A 70 20.56 -9.05 5.61
N ILE A 71 20.29 -8.33 6.70
CA ILE A 71 21.26 -8.14 7.79
C ILE A 71 21.57 -9.49 8.45
N ALA A 72 20.55 -10.27 8.78
CA ALA A 72 20.73 -11.61 9.37
C ALA A 72 21.56 -12.53 8.45
N GLU A 73 21.23 -12.59 7.15
CA GLU A 73 21.99 -13.37 6.15
C GLU A 73 23.45 -12.88 6.01
N SER A 74 23.70 -11.57 6.17
CA SER A 74 25.05 -11.01 6.11
C SER A 74 25.91 -11.34 7.34
N LEU A 75 25.28 -11.38 8.52
CA LEU A 75 25.93 -11.77 9.77
C LEU A 75 26.30 -13.25 9.78
N GLU A 76 25.41 -14.10 9.28
CA GLU A 76 25.65 -15.55 9.18
C GLU A 76 26.83 -15.87 8.25
N LYS A 77 26.99 -15.13 7.15
CA LYS A 77 28.14 -15.26 6.22
C LYS A 77 29.47 -14.75 6.78
N GLN A 78 29.47 -13.89 7.79
CA GLN A 78 30.69 -13.41 8.45
C GLN A 78 31.13 -14.33 9.59
N SER A 79 30.22 -15.16 10.11
CA SER A 79 30.48 -16.12 11.19
C SER A 79 31.06 -17.46 10.72
N HIS A 80 31.16 -17.67 9.41
CA HIS A 80 31.73 -18.86 8.76
C HIS A 80 32.96 -18.48 7.94
#